data_AF-A0A1C5G4B8-F1
#
_entry.id   AF-A0A1C5G4B8-F1
#
_cell.length_a   1.000
_cell.length_b   1.000
_cell.length_c   1.000
_cell.angle_alpha   90.00
_cell.angle_beta   90.00
_cell.angle_gamma   90.00
#
_symmetry.space_group_name_H-M   'P 1'
#
loop_
_entity.id
_entity.type
_entity.pdbx_description
1 polymer ?
#
loop_
_entity_poly.entity_id
_entity_poly.type
_entity_poly.pdbx_seq_one_letter_code
_entity_poly.pdbx_strand_id
1 'polypeptide(L)'
;MGDDAGPFVNVKRGPEGSPYACPCCGYLTLSERGGYEICDVCFWEDDGQDDHDAGRVRGGPNRDLSLLDARRNFATHGAADPKDLKHVRPPRPEEHPLGDQGRTP
;
A
#
# COMPACT_ATOMS: atom_id res chain seq x y z
N MET A 1 15.15 2.33 30.08
CA MET A 1 14.91 3.45 29.16
C MET A 1 13.94 2.90 28.15
N GLY A 2 12.67 3.30 28.23
CA GLY A 2 11.54 2.60 27.64
C GLY A 2 11.48 2.71 26.12
N ASP A 3 11.23 1.58 25.47
CA ASP A 3 10.83 1.46 24.08
C ASP A 3 9.34 1.84 23.95
N ASP A 4 9.06 3.15 23.88
CA ASP A 4 7.72 3.69 23.60
C ASP A 4 7.65 4.16 22.13
N ALA A 5 7.85 3.23 21.20
CA ALA A 5 7.40 3.41 19.83
C ALA A 5 5.88 3.17 19.78
N GLY A 6 5.10 4.21 20.10
CA GLY A 6 3.65 4.21 19.87
C GLY A 6 3.32 3.90 18.39
N PRO A 7 2.11 3.36 18.11
CA PRO A 7 1.83 2.62 16.88
C PRO A 7 1.72 3.58 15.69
N PHE A 8 2.76 3.61 14.86
CA PHE A 8 2.77 4.44 13.65
C PHE A 8 1.82 3.85 12.60
N VAL A 9 0.55 4.26 12.66
CA VAL A 9 -0.55 3.90 11.73
C VAL A 9 -0.21 4.32 10.29
N ASN A 10 -0.46 3.48 9.30
CA ASN A 10 -1.81 3.21 8.78
C ASN A 10 -2.04 1.73 8.39
N VAL A 11 -2.25 0.89 9.41
CA VAL A 11 -2.78 -0.48 9.24
C VAL A 11 -4.30 -0.40 9.09
N LYS A 12 -4.80 -0.31 7.87
CA LYS A 12 -6.23 -0.51 7.58
C LYS A 12 -6.46 -1.97 7.22
N ARG A 13 -6.97 -2.74 8.18
CA ARG A 13 -7.48 -4.10 7.92
C ARG A 13 -8.96 -4.02 7.55
N GLY A 14 -9.39 -4.89 6.64
CA GLY A 14 -10.80 -5.22 6.51
C GLY A 14 -11.34 -5.97 7.76
N PRO A 15 -12.51 -6.62 7.66
CA PRO A 15 -13.05 -7.52 8.68
C PRO A 15 -12.01 -8.51 9.19
N GLU A 16 -12.21 -9.02 10.40
CA GLU A 16 -11.32 -10.02 11.00
C GLU A 16 -11.06 -11.19 10.02
N GLY A 17 -9.79 -11.53 9.84
CA GLY A 17 -9.34 -12.51 8.83
C GLY A 17 -9.01 -11.93 7.45
N SER A 18 -9.35 -10.67 7.16
CA SER A 18 -9.10 -10.06 5.84
C SER A 18 -7.64 -9.66 5.65
N PRO A 19 -7.16 -9.61 4.38
CA PRO A 19 -5.87 -9.03 4.04
C PRO A 19 -5.75 -7.58 4.49
N TYR A 20 -4.52 -7.09 4.52
CA TYR A 20 -4.16 -5.71 4.83
C TYR A 20 -4.15 -4.85 3.58
N ALA A 21 -4.52 -3.58 3.74
CA ALA A 21 -4.41 -2.59 2.69
C ALA A 21 -2.94 -2.32 2.35
N CYS A 22 -2.63 -2.32 1.05
CA CYS A 22 -1.35 -1.82 0.55
C CYS A 22 -1.19 -0.34 0.91
N PRO A 23 -0.04 0.10 1.48
CA PRO A 23 0.17 1.49 1.87
C PRO A 23 0.21 2.45 0.67
N CYS A 24 0.46 1.93 -0.53
CA CYS A 24 0.49 2.68 -1.78
C CYS A 24 -0.92 2.87 -2.38
N CYS A 25 -1.62 1.78 -2.72
CA CYS A 25 -2.88 1.87 -3.47
C CYS A 25 -4.15 1.71 -2.62
N GLY A 26 -4.03 1.24 -1.38
CA GLY A 26 -5.15 1.05 -0.46
C GLY A 26 -5.99 -0.22 -0.66
N TYR A 27 -5.73 -1.03 -1.69
CA TYR A 27 -6.41 -2.30 -1.90
C TYR A 27 -5.92 -3.39 -0.93
N LEU A 28 -6.81 -4.30 -0.53
CA LEU A 28 -6.58 -5.36 0.44
C LEU A 28 -5.84 -6.54 -0.21
N THR A 29 -4.54 -6.38 -0.50
CA THR A 29 -3.75 -7.38 -1.24
C THR A 29 -2.69 -8.09 -0.39
N LEU A 30 -2.39 -7.58 0.81
CA LEU A 30 -1.25 -8.04 1.59
C LEU A 30 -1.68 -9.02 2.68
N SER A 31 -1.00 -10.16 2.83
CA SER A 31 -1.30 -11.12 3.90
C SER A 31 -0.85 -10.61 5.28
N GLU A 32 0.21 -9.80 5.31
CA GLU A 32 0.72 -9.10 6.49
C GLU A 32 1.29 -7.71 6.14
N ARG A 33 1.55 -6.86 7.15
CA ARG A 33 2.21 -5.56 6.95
C ARG A 33 3.71 -5.65 7.23
N GLY A 34 4.51 -5.04 6.36
CA GLY A 34 5.97 -5.06 6.44
C GLY A 34 6.60 -6.41 6.09
N GLY A 35 5.85 -7.32 5.46
CA GLY A 35 6.29 -8.67 5.09
C GLY A 35 7.05 -8.76 3.77
N TYR A 36 7.42 -7.62 3.16
CA TYR A 36 8.07 -7.55 1.83
C TYR A 36 7.23 -8.15 0.69
N GLU A 37 5.92 -8.24 0.87
CA GLU A 37 5.01 -8.66 -0.19
C GLU A 37 4.85 -7.57 -1.25
N ILE A 38 4.81 -7.96 -2.51
CA ILE A 38 4.55 -7.06 -3.64
C ILE A 38 3.04 -7.02 -3.89
N CYS A 39 2.46 -5.82 -3.86
CA CYS A 39 1.04 -5.62 -4.17
C CYS A 39 0.75 -5.90 -5.65
N ASP A 40 -0.07 -6.90 -5.96
CA ASP A 40 -0.48 -7.21 -7.35
C ASP A 40 -1.17 -6.05 -8.10
N VAL A 41 -1.75 -5.09 -7.37
CA VAL A 41 -2.55 -4.01 -7.96
C VAL A 41 -1.70 -2.79 -8.35
N CYS A 42 -0.64 -2.50 -7.60
CA CYS A 42 0.22 -1.34 -7.88
C CYS A 42 1.71 -1.65 -7.99
N PHE A 43 2.12 -2.88 -7.68
CA PHE A 43 3.50 -3.35 -7.72
C PHE A 43 4.46 -2.71 -6.70
N TRP A 44 3.93 -2.08 -5.63
CA TRP A 44 4.72 -1.62 -4.48
C TRP A 44 5.07 -2.80 -3.56
N GLU A 45 6.33 -2.91 -3.13
CA GLU A 45 6.75 -3.83 -2.06
C GLU A 45 6.49 -3.21 -0.68
N ASP A 46 5.77 -3.92 0.18
CA ASP A 46 5.52 -3.48 1.56
C ASP A 46 6.72 -3.78 2.48
N ASP A 47 7.72 -2.90 2.44
CA ASP A 47 8.89 -2.91 3.33
C ASP A 47 8.62 -2.31 4.73
N GLY A 48 7.35 -2.10 5.06
CA GLY A 48 6.89 -1.49 6.31
C GLY A 48 6.96 0.05 6.31
N GLN A 49 7.12 0.68 5.14
CA GLN A 49 6.97 2.12 4.99
C GLN A 49 5.50 2.53 5.13
N ASP A 50 5.26 3.61 5.89
CA ASP A 50 3.92 4.14 6.16
C ASP A 50 3.96 5.68 6.26
N ASP A 51 2.86 6.32 6.70
CA ASP A 51 2.71 7.78 6.67
C ASP A 51 3.81 8.53 7.43
N HIS A 52 4.31 7.97 8.53
CA HIS A 52 5.35 8.59 9.36
C HIS A 52 6.67 8.81 8.60
N ASP A 53 6.92 8.05 7.55
CA ASP A 53 8.14 8.15 6.75
C ASP A 53 7.88 8.06 5.24
N ALA A 54 6.65 8.32 4.79
CA ALA A 54 6.22 8.15 3.40
C ALA A 54 7.01 8.98 2.38
N GLY A 55 7.63 10.08 2.79
CA GLY A 55 8.47 10.92 1.93
C GLY A 55 9.93 10.46 1.82
N ARG A 56 10.33 9.41 2.53
CA ARG A 56 11.71 8.88 2.49
C ARG A 56 11.86 7.88 1.34
N VAL A 57 12.96 7.95 0.61
CA VAL A 57 13.34 6.87 -0.32
C VAL A 57 14.09 5.80 0.47
N ARG A 58 13.58 4.57 0.48
CA ARG A 58 14.19 3.43 1.19
C ARG A 58 15.06 2.55 0.29
N GLY A 59 14.89 2.60 -1.03
CA GLY A 59 15.66 1.79 -1.97
C GLY A 59 15.00 0.44 -2.26
N GLY A 60 15.84 -0.57 -2.54
CA GLY A 60 15.38 -1.95 -2.74
C GLY A 60 14.52 -2.11 -4.00
N PRO A 61 13.54 -3.02 -3.98
CA PRO A 61 12.58 -3.23 -5.07
C PRO A 61 11.77 -1.98 -5.43
N ASN A 62 11.55 -1.07 -4.47
CA ASN A 62 10.88 0.22 -4.68
C ASN A 62 11.79 1.30 -5.32
N ARG A 63 13.05 0.97 -5.64
CA ARG A 63 14.03 1.80 -6.36
C ARG A 63 14.23 3.19 -5.72
N ASP A 64 14.15 4.24 -6.52
CA ASP A 64 14.31 5.65 -6.14
C ASP A 64 13.00 6.32 -5.71
N LEU A 65 11.92 5.56 -5.51
CA LEU A 65 10.62 6.08 -5.14
C LEU A 65 10.43 6.11 -3.62
N SER A 66 9.82 7.19 -3.14
CA SER A 66 9.17 7.22 -1.83
C SER A 66 7.74 6.68 -1.92
N LEU A 67 7.16 6.25 -0.81
CA LEU A 67 5.74 5.86 -0.77
C LEU A 67 4.82 7.00 -1.24
N LEU A 68 5.18 8.26 -0.98
CA LEU A 68 4.43 9.42 -1.48
C LEU A 68 4.44 9.51 -3.01
N ASP A 69 5.58 9.24 -3.64
CA ASP A 69 5.69 9.21 -5.10
C ASP A 69 4.92 8.04 -5.68
N ALA A 70 5.02 6.86 -5.05
CA ALA A 70 4.25 5.68 -5.43
C ALA A 70 2.73 5.92 -5.40
N ARG A 71 2.22 6.57 -4.34
CA ARG A 71 0.80 6.97 -4.25
C ARG A 71 0.38 7.89 -5.39
N ARG A 72 1.20 8.90 -5.73
CA ARG A 72 0.94 9.84 -6.84
C ARG A 72 0.97 9.13 -8.20
N ASN A 73 1.94 8.25 -8.39
CA ASN A 73 2.08 7.45 -9.61
C ASN A 73 0.89 6.53 -9.77
N PHE A 74 0.45 5.86 -8.71
CA PHE A 74 -0.72 4.98 -8.76
C PHE A 74 -1.98 5.76 -9.16
N ALA A 75 -2.21 6.93 -8.55
CA ALA A 75 -3.34 7.79 -8.90
C ALA A 75 -3.33 8.26 -10.37
N THR A 76 -2.16 8.41 -10.98
CA THR A 76 -2.00 8.94 -12.35
C THR A 76 -1.93 7.83 -13.41
N HIS A 77 -1.28 6.71 -13.08
CA HIS A 77 -0.87 5.67 -14.03
C HIS A 77 -1.45 4.30 -13.71
N GLY A 78 -1.90 4.05 -12.46
CA GLY A 78 -2.34 2.73 -12.01
C GLY A 78 -1.20 1.80 -11.55
N ALA A 79 0.03 2.31 -11.40
CA ALA A 79 1.17 1.58 -10.84
C ALA A 79 2.00 2.50 -9.93
N ALA A 80 2.67 1.92 -8.93
CA ALA A 80 3.58 2.61 -8.01
C ALA A 80 4.80 3.19 -8.76
N ASP A 81 5.35 2.44 -9.70
CA ASP A 81 6.30 2.92 -10.71
C ASP A 81 5.65 2.72 -12.09
N PRO A 82 5.52 3.77 -12.94
CA PRO A 82 5.02 3.61 -14.31
C PRO A 82 5.80 2.58 -15.15
N LYS A 83 7.06 2.28 -14.80
CA LYS A 83 7.86 1.24 -15.46
C LYS A 83 7.30 -0.17 -15.27
N ASP A 84 6.52 -0.38 -14.20
CA ASP A 84 5.99 -1.68 -13.79
C ASP A 84 4.52 -1.89 -14.19
N LEU A 85 3.98 -1.06 -15.08
CA LEU A 85 2.62 -1.20 -15.63
C LEU A 85 2.31 -2.57 -16.24
N LYS A 86 3.32 -3.28 -16.74
CA LYS A 86 3.16 -4.63 -17.29
C LYS A 86 2.97 -5.71 -16.21
N HIS A 87 3.18 -5.37 -14.94
CA HIS A 87 3.10 -6.28 -13.80
C HIS A 87 1.87 -6.05 -12.92
N VAL A 88 1.12 -4.97 -13.13
CA VAL A 88 -0.10 -4.69 -12.39
C VAL A 88 -1.32 -5.38 -12.99
N ARG A 89 -2.32 -5.63 -12.15
CA ARG A 89 -3.68 -6.04 -12.58
C ARG A 89 -4.75 -5.17 -11.91
N PRO A 90 -5.97 -5.11 -12.47
CA PRO A 90 -7.10 -4.54 -11.76
C PRO A 90 -7.32 -5.23 -10.39
N PRO A 91 -7.81 -4.50 -9.38
CA PRO A 91 -8.24 -5.10 -8.12
C PRO A 91 -9.39 -6.09 -8.36
N ARG A 92 -9.42 -7.17 -7.60
CA ARG A 92 -10.58 -8.09 -7.53
C ARG A 92 -11.66 -7.46 -6.66
N PRO A 93 -12.95 -7.82 -6.85
CA PRO A 93 -14.05 -7.28 -6.05
C PRO A 93 -13.82 -7.36 -4.52
N GLU A 94 -13.18 -8.43 -4.05
CA GLU A 94 -12.91 -8.67 -2.62
C GLU A 94 -11.73 -7.86 -2.08
N GLU A 95 -10.89 -7.30 -2.96
CA GLU A 95 -9.73 -6.48 -2.59
C GLU A 95 -10.12 -5.01 -2.35
N HIS A 96 -11.36 -4.64 -2.66
CA HIS A 96 -11.88 -3.30 -2.35
C HIS A 96 -12.11 -3.16 -0.84
N PRO A 97 -11.54 -2.13 -0.18
CA PRO A 97 -11.79 -1.90 1.23
C PRO A 97 -13.29 -1.64 1.44
N LEU A 98 -13.89 -2.33 2.42
CA LEU A 98 -15.33 -2.32 2.70
C LEU A 98 -15.88 -0.96 3.22
N GLY A 99 -15.08 0.11 3.17
CA GLY A 99 -15.34 1.39 3.83
C GLY A 99 -15.29 2.62 2.93
N ASP A 100 -16.10 2.66 1.87
CA ASP A 100 -16.89 3.85 1.46
C ASP A 100 -18.19 3.42 0.74
N GLN A 101 -18.90 2.43 1.29
CA GLN A 101 -20.27 2.11 0.85
C GLN A 101 -21.28 3.13 1.42
N GLY A 102 -20.97 4.43 1.25
CA GLY A 102 -21.66 5.53 1.93
C GLY A 102 -21.72 6.88 1.20
N ARG A 103 -21.30 6.97 -0.06
CA ARG A 103 -21.65 8.12 -0.92
C ARG A 103 -22.42 7.66 -2.15
N THR A 104 -23.74 7.54 -1.99
CA THR A 104 -24.69 7.72 -3.10
C THR A 104 -24.39 9.09 -3.74
N PRO A 105 -24.51 9.26 -5.08
CA PRO A 105 -24.29 10.54 -5.75
C PRO A 105 -25.02 11.72 -5.11
#